data_AF-A0AA92SWV1-F1
#
_entry.id   AF-A0AA92SWV1-F1
#
_cell.length_a   1.000
_cell.length_b   1.000
_cell.length_c   1.000
_cell.angle_alpha   90.00
_cell.angle_beta   90.00
_cell.angle_gamma   90.00
#
_symmetry.space_group_name_H-M   'P 1'
#
loop_
_entity.id
_entity.type
_entity.pdbx_description
1 polymer ?
#
loop_
_entity_poly.entity_id
_entity_poly.type
_entity_poly.pdbx_seq_one_letter_code
_entity_poly.pdbx_strand_id
1 'polypeptide(L)'
;MDNSKQIIALYDDYNTIIKPLIAEVEARTEQFPLPLFNEIRALHDHIARCYFKDITPEQRNIEIHKAERHVLRIILDCYKCLNLSIHDSVLLFEKQTRHVDLTVLQNGTFYPKYKSLRSDAVRAVRKAKILESINTSEALDFYQQAYNKYSELELLMDTTAPDVHWARVHFTVRRALQVLLWILSAVASGIISIVLADLF
;
A
#
# COMPACT_ATOMS: atom_id res chain seq x y z
N MET A 1 19.38 18.78 -29.91
CA MET A 1 18.58 17.54 -30.00
C MET A 1 17.32 17.86 -30.78
N ASP A 2 16.73 16.89 -31.46
CA ASP A 2 15.46 17.09 -32.18
C ASP A 2 14.31 17.17 -31.16
N ASN A 3 13.77 18.36 -30.97
CA ASN A 3 12.69 18.65 -30.01
C ASN A 3 11.45 17.76 -30.23
N SER A 4 11.24 17.28 -31.46
CA SER A 4 10.16 16.33 -31.76
C SER A 4 10.38 14.99 -31.06
N LYS A 5 11.64 14.50 -31.01
CA LYS A 5 11.98 13.25 -30.33
C LYS A 5 11.78 13.33 -28.82
N GLN A 6 12.08 14.48 -28.20
CA GLN A 6 11.86 14.67 -26.77
C GLN A 6 10.37 14.65 -26.42
N ILE A 7 9.52 15.32 -27.21
CA ILE A 7 8.07 15.28 -27.00
C ILE A 7 7.52 13.87 -27.21
N ILE A 8 8.02 13.12 -28.19
CA ILE A 8 7.65 11.71 -28.39
C ILE A 8 8.00 10.89 -27.14
N ALA A 9 9.21 11.04 -26.59
CA ALA A 9 9.63 10.34 -25.38
C ALA A 9 8.71 10.63 -24.17
N LEU A 10 8.25 11.88 -24.01
CA LEU A 10 7.28 12.23 -22.96
C LEU A 10 5.95 11.47 -23.11
N TYR A 11 5.48 11.30 -24.36
CA TYR A 11 4.26 10.53 -24.61
C TYR A 11 4.48 9.02 -24.53
N ASP A 12 5.69 8.53 -24.81
CA ASP A 12 6.06 7.15 -24.55
C ASP A 12 5.97 6.86 -23.05
N ASP A 13 6.63 7.68 -22.20
CA ASP A 13 6.52 7.58 -20.74
C ASP A 13 5.07 7.68 -20.27
N TYR A 14 4.28 8.57 -20.87
CA TYR A 14 2.86 8.69 -20.57
C TYR A 14 2.10 7.38 -20.82
N ASN A 15 2.34 6.75 -21.97
CA ASN A 15 1.61 5.56 -22.40
C ASN A 15 2.09 4.29 -21.69
N THR A 16 3.39 4.14 -21.45
CA THR A 16 3.97 2.89 -20.94
C THR A 16 4.13 2.86 -19.42
N ILE A 17 4.21 4.02 -18.76
CA ILE A 17 4.43 4.12 -17.31
C ILE A 17 3.25 4.80 -16.63
N ILE A 18 2.94 6.04 -16.99
CA ILE A 18 1.94 6.86 -16.28
C ILE A 18 0.55 6.25 -16.40
N LYS A 19 0.12 5.89 -17.61
CA LYS A 19 -1.24 5.40 -17.87
C LYS A 19 -1.56 4.11 -17.10
N PRO A 20 -0.69 3.07 -17.07
CA PRO A 20 -0.89 1.91 -16.18
C PRO A 20 -0.99 2.27 -14.70
N LEU A 21 -0.10 3.16 -14.21
CA LEU A 21 -0.13 3.59 -12.80
C LEU A 21 -1.42 4.34 -12.45
N ILE A 22 -1.90 5.21 -13.34
CA ILE A 22 -3.18 5.89 -13.19
C ILE A 22 -4.32 4.88 -13.09
N ALA A 23 -4.37 3.89 -13.99
CA ALA A 23 -5.44 2.90 -14.00
C ALA A 23 -5.48 2.13 -12.68
N GLU A 24 -4.32 1.83 -12.09
CA GLU A 24 -4.26 1.20 -10.77
C GLU A 24 -4.71 2.15 -9.64
N VAL A 25 -4.29 3.42 -9.68
CA VAL A 25 -4.76 4.41 -8.71
C VAL A 25 -6.27 4.51 -8.74
N GLU A 26 -6.86 4.67 -9.93
CA GLU A 26 -8.32 4.74 -10.12
C GLU A 26 -9.04 3.49 -9.61
N ALA A 27 -8.50 2.31 -9.90
CA ALA A 27 -9.05 1.05 -9.41
C ALA A 27 -9.07 0.95 -7.88
N ARG A 28 -8.17 1.66 -7.19
CA ARG A 28 -8.02 1.63 -5.73
C ARG A 28 -8.74 2.77 -5.01
N THR A 29 -8.77 3.97 -5.59
CA THR A 29 -9.27 5.17 -4.89
C THR A 29 -10.71 5.53 -5.25
N GLU A 30 -11.31 4.89 -6.24
CA GLU A 30 -12.65 5.17 -6.81
C GLU A 30 -12.84 6.61 -7.33
N GLN A 31 -11.91 7.51 -7.05
CA GLN A 31 -11.87 8.92 -7.44
C GLN A 31 -10.48 9.29 -7.90
N PHE A 32 -10.41 10.08 -8.97
CA PHE A 32 -9.14 10.54 -9.51
C PHE A 32 -8.53 11.65 -8.61
N PRO A 33 -7.28 11.49 -8.12
CA PRO A 33 -6.68 12.49 -7.23
C PRO A 33 -6.48 13.85 -7.93
N LEU A 34 -7.03 14.92 -7.36
CA LEU A 34 -6.89 16.28 -7.90
C LEU A 34 -5.41 16.71 -8.10
N PRO A 35 -4.46 16.41 -7.19
CA PRO A 35 -3.05 16.72 -7.43
C PRO A 35 -2.51 16.07 -8.71
N LEU A 36 -2.85 14.80 -8.95
CA LEU A 36 -2.44 14.07 -10.14
C LEU A 36 -3.02 14.69 -11.41
N PHE A 37 -4.28 15.14 -11.36
CA PHE A 37 -4.93 15.84 -12.47
C PHE A 37 -4.21 17.13 -12.82
N ASN A 38 -3.83 17.90 -11.81
CA ASN A 38 -3.12 19.16 -12.00
C ASN A 38 -1.77 18.95 -12.67
N GLU A 39 -1.03 17.90 -12.31
CA GLU A 39 0.25 17.58 -12.93
C GLU A 39 0.10 17.10 -14.38
N ILE A 40 -0.90 16.28 -14.69
CA ILE A 40 -1.21 15.85 -16.07
C ILE A 40 -1.61 17.04 -16.93
N ARG A 41 -2.46 17.94 -16.40
CA ARG A 41 -2.83 19.16 -17.10
C ARG A 41 -1.60 20.03 -17.38
N ALA A 42 -0.74 20.22 -16.38
CA ALA A 42 0.49 21.02 -16.54
C ALA A 42 1.45 20.41 -17.57
N LEU A 43 1.62 19.09 -17.61
CA LEU A 43 2.37 18.38 -18.65
C LEU A 43 1.86 18.77 -20.05
N HIS A 44 0.56 18.63 -20.30
CA HIS A 44 -0.03 18.94 -21.60
C HIS A 44 0.01 20.45 -21.91
N ASP A 45 -0.16 21.32 -20.92
CA ASP A 45 -0.05 22.78 -21.09
C ASP A 45 1.37 23.16 -21.55
N HIS A 46 2.41 22.56 -20.99
CA HIS A 46 3.80 22.80 -21.39
C HIS A 46 4.09 22.26 -22.80
N ILE A 47 3.57 21.08 -23.15
CA ILE A 47 3.67 20.54 -24.51
C ILE A 47 2.94 21.46 -25.49
N ALA A 48 1.74 21.94 -25.18
CA ALA A 48 0.98 22.84 -26.05
C ALA A 48 1.72 24.15 -26.31
N ARG A 49 2.36 24.72 -25.29
CA ARG A 49 3.18 25.94 -25.41
C ARG A 49 4.34 25.78 -26.38
N CYS A 50 4.89 24.57 -26.54
CA CYS A 50 5.96 24.28 -27.50
C CYS A 50 5.57 24.59 -28.96
N TYR A 51 4.27 24.70 -29.24
CA TYR A 51 3.70 24.95 -30.57
C TYR A 51 3.14 26.37 -30.75
N PHE A 52 3.41 27.29 -29.82
CA PHE A 52 3.03 28.69 -30.00
C PHE A 52 3.72 29.31 -31.21
N LYS A 53 2.99 30.17 -31.94
CA LYS A 53 3.42 30.74 -33.22
C LYS A 53 4.75 31.50 -33.11
N ASP A 54 4.95 32.21 -32.00
CA ASP A 54 6.10 33.09 -31.78
C ASP A 54 7.11 32.52 -30.77
N ILE A 55 7.11 31.19 -30.53
CA ILE A 55 8.04 30.58 -29.58
C ILE A 55 9.45 30.46 -30.14
N THR A 56 10.44 30.90 -29.37
CA THR A 56 11.85 30.68 -29.75
C THR A 56 12.30 29.25 -29.47
N PRO A 57 13.36 28.75 -30.14
CA PRO A 57 13.93 27.44 -29.83
C PRO A 57 14.32 27.26 -28.36
N GLU A 58 14.85 28.30 -27.72
CA GLU A 58 15.26 28.29 -26.31
C GLU A 58 14.05 28.17 -25.39
N GLN A 59 13.00 28.95 -25.65
CA GLN A 59 11.74 28.86 -24.91
C GLN A 59 11.12 27.47 -25.05
N ARG A 60 11.17 26.89 -26.26
CA ARG A 60 10.67 25.53 -26.50
C ARG A 60 11.42 24.51 -25.65
N ASN A 61 12.75 24.59 -25.59
CA ASN A 61 13.55 23.69 -24.75
C ASN A 61 13.21 23.83 -23.26
N ILE A 62 12.94 25.06 -22.80
CA ILE A 62 12.49 25.32 -21.43
C ILE A 62 11.12 24.67 -21.16
N GLU A 63 10.17 24.79 -22.08
CA GLU A 63 8.84 24.18 -21.92
C GLU A 63 8.92 22.64 -21.96
N ILE A 64 9.75 22.05 -22.82
CA ILE A 64 10.03 20.61 -22.82
C ILE A 64 10.62 20.17 -21.48
N HIS A 65 11.60 20.90 -20.95
CA HIS A 65 12.19 20.56 -19.66
C HIS A 65 11.20 20.70 -18.49
N LYS A 66 10.26 21.66 -18.57
CA LYS A 66 9.16 21.74 -17.59
C LYS A 66 8.24 20.53 -17.69
N ALA A 67 7.89 20.11 -18.91
CA ALA A 67 7.09 18.91 -19.15
C ALA A 67 7.76 17.63 -18.60
N GLU A 68 9.07 17.45 -18.81
CA GLU A 68 9.86 16.36 -18.22
C GLU A 68 9.73 16.31 -16.68
N ARG A 69 9.78 17.47 -16.02
CA ARG A 69 9.58 17.55 -14.55
C ARG A 69 8.16 17.16 -14.12
N HIS A 70 7.15 17.44 -14.95
CA HIS A 70 5.78 17.02 -14.66
C HIS A 70 5.61 15.51 -14.83
N VAL A 71 6.24 14.88 -15.84
CA VAL A 71 6.28 13.40 -15.94
C VAL A 71 6.81 12.79 -14.65
N LEU A 72 7.95 13.27 -14.15
CA LEU A 72 8.53 12.78 -12.90
C LEU A 72 7.58 12.94 -11.70
N ARG A 73 6.92 14.10 -11.57
CA ARG A 73 5.95 14.35 -10.49
C ARG A 73 4.72 13.46 -10.59
N ILE A 74 4.19 13.24 -11.79
CA ILE A 74 3.03 12.36 -12.02
C ILE A 74 3.35 10.95 -11.53
N ILE A 75 4.49 10.39 -11.92
CA ILE A 75 4.89 9.02 -11.52
C ILE A 75 5.08 8.96 -10.00
N LEU A 76 5.73 9.96 -9.42
CA LEU A 76 5.98 10.05 -7.98
C LEU A 76 4.67 10.14 -7.19
N ASP A 77 3.72 10.95 -7.63
CA ASP A 77 2.41 11.09 -6.99
C ASP A 77 1.54 9.84 -7.16
N CYS A 78 1.64 9.13 -8.29
CA CYS A 78 1.02 7.82 -8.45
C CYS A 78 1.52 6.85 -7.39
N TYR A 79 2.85 6.68 -7.25
CA TYR A 79 3.39 5.77 -6.24
C TYR A 79 3.05 6.18 -4.82
N LYS A 80 2.99 7.47 -4.50
CA LYS A 80 2.50 7.93 -3.18
C LYS A 80 1.07 7.48 -2.93
N CYS A 81 0.18 7.66 -3.91
CA CYS A 81 -1.23 7.25 -3.80
C CYS A 81 -1.35 5.73 -3.61
N LEU A 82 -0.65 4.94 -4.43
CA LEU A 82 -0.65 3.48 -4.34
C LEU A 82 -0.10 2.99 -3.01
N ASN A 83 1.04 3.52 -2.57
CA ASN A 83 1.65 3.19 -1.28
C ASN A 83 0.70 3.51 -0.11
N LEU A 84 -0.02 4.63 -0.16
CA LEU A 84 -0.98 5.01 0.87
C LEU A 84 -2.18 4.05 0.89
N SER A 85 -2.76 3.75 -0.29
CA SER A 85 -3.89 2.83 -0.42
C SER A 85 -3.57 1.43 0.12
N ILE A 86 -2.40 0.88 -0.24
CA ILE A 86 -2.00 -0.44 0.27
C ILE A 86 -1.70 -0.36 1.77
N HIS A 87 -1.09 0.73 2.25
CA HIS A 87 -0.86 0.92 3.68
C HIS A 87 -2.16 0.91 4.49
N ASP A 88 -3.22 1.57 4.00
CA ASP A 88 -4.52 1.56 4.64
C ASP A 88 -5.14 0.15 4.68
N SER A 89 -4.96 -0.62 3.61
CA SER A 89 -5.36 -2.04 3.54
C SER A 89 -4.60 -2.90 4.57
N VAL A 90 -3.31 -2.66 4.75
CA VAL A 90 -2.49 -3.30 5.80
C VAL A 90 -3.00 -2.93 7.19
N LEU A 91 -3.31 -1.66 7.45
CA LEU A 91 -3.87 -1.23 8.75
C LEU A 91 -5.23 -1.88 9.03
N LEU A 92 -6.08 -2.01 8.01
CA LEU A 92 -7.36 -2.71 8.11
C LEU A 92 -7.15 -4.19 8.46
N PHE A 93 -6.21 -4.86 7.79
CA PHE A 93 -5.86 -6.25 8.10
C PHE A 93 -5.42 -6.41 9.56
N GLU A 94 -4.53 -5.54 10.05
CA GLU A 94 -4.08 -5.58 11.46
C GLU A 94 -5.22 -5.36 12.46
N LYS A 95 -6.16 -4.47 12.13
CA LYS A 95 -7.36 -4.25 12.94
C LYS A 95 -8.22 -5.50 12.99
N GLN A 96 -8.42 -6.16 11.84
CA GLN A 96 -9.23 -7.37 11.71
C GLN A 96 -8.56 -8.58 12.37
N THR A 97 -7.23 -8.67 12.39
CA THR A 97 -6.48 -9.83 12.90
C THR A 97 -5.94 -9.65 14.31
N ARG A 98 -6.25 -8.55 15.00
CA ARG A 98 -5.74 -8.22 16.35
C ARG A 98 -5.82 -9.36 17.39
N HIS A 99 -6.85 -10.20 17.31
CA HIS A 99 -7.09 -11.29 18.27
C HIS A 99 -6.78 -12.68 17.71
N VAL A 100 -6.19 -12.75 16.53
CA VAL A 100 -5.78 -14.00 15.88
C VAL A 100 -4.28 -14.14 16.08
N ASP A 101 -3.84 -15.31 16.52
CA ASP A 101 -2.41 -15.62 16.51
C ASP A 101 -1.97 -15.87 15.07
N LEU A 102 -1.30 -14.90 14.47
CA LEU A 102 -0.81 -14.99 13.09
C LEU A 102 0.42 -15.90 12.97
N THR A 103 1.06 -16.28 14.09
CA THR A 103 2.27 -17.11 14.08
C THR A 103 1.99 -18.57 13.78
N VAL A 104 0.72 -19.00 13.80
CA VAL A 104 0.33 -20.38 13.45
C VAL A 104 -0.02 -20.54 11.97
N LEU A 105 -0.11 -19.44 11.23
CA LEU A 105 -0.51 -19.44 9.81
C LEU A 105 0.66 -19.88 8.91
N GLN A 106 0.33 -20.59 7.83
CA GLN A 106 1.29 -21.10 6.84
C GLN A 106 2.51 -21.77 7.49
N ASN A 107 2.28 -22.68 8.44
CA ASN A 107 3.33 -23.38 9.19
C ASN A 107 4.35 -22.45 9.87
N GLY A 108 3.90 -21.27 10.32
CA GLY A 108 4.71 -20.27 11.02
C GLY A 108 5.54 -19.35 10.14
N THR A 109 5.42 -19.46 8.82
CA THR A 109 6.18 -18.62 7.87
C THR A 109 5.51 -17.28 7.58
N PHE A 110 4.19 -17.18 7.76
CA PHE A 110 3.42 -15.99 7.43
C PHE A 110 3.87 -14.75 8.21
N TYR A 111 3.82 -14.81 9.56
CA TYR A 111 4.04 -13.62 10.39
C TYR A 111 5.46 -13.03 10.27
N PRO A 112 6.54 -13.83 10.23
CA PRO A 112 7.88 -13.30 9.93
C PRO A 112 7.95 -12.59 8.58
N LYS A 113 7.40 -13.19 7.52
CA LYS A 113 7.40 -12.60 6.16
C LYS A 113 6.59 -11.29 6.13
N TYR A 114 5.38 -11.32 6.70
CA TYR A 114 4.53 -10.15 6.87
C TYR A 114 5.27 -8.99 7.55
N LYS A 115 5.92 -9.26 8.70
CA LYS A 115 6.64 -8.26 9.48
C LYS A 115 7.84 -7.68 8.70
N SER A 116 8.58 -8.52 7.98
CA SER A 116 9.71 -8.08 7.16
C SER A 116 9.23 -7.15 6.05
N LEU A 117 8.27 -7.59 5.23
CA LEU A 117 7.75 -6.81 4.11
C LEU A 117 7.18 -5.47 4.57
N ARG A 118 6.39 -5.48 5.65
CA ARG A 118 5.85 -4.24 6.24
C ARG A 118 6.96 -3.28 6.68
N SER A 119 7.96 -3.79 7.41
CA SER A 119 9.09 -2.97 7.87
C SER A 119 9.86 -2.37 6.69
N ASP A 120 10.11 -3.17 5.66
CA ASP A 120 10.89 -2.75 4.50
C ASP A 120 10.14 -1.71 3.66
N ALA A 121 8.84 -1.92 3.42
CA ALA A 121 7.98 -0.95 2.73
C ALA A 121 7.94 0.40 3.47
N VAL A 122 7.71 0.38 4.79
CA VAL A 122 7.69 1.60 5.62
C VAL A 122 9.04 2.31 5.60
N ARG A 123 10.15 1.56 5.65
CA ARG A 123 11.51 2.13 5.59
C ARG A 123 11.77 2.80 4.24
N ALA A 124 11.35 2.16 3.14
CA ALA A 124 11.48 2.70 1.79
C ALA A 124 10.68 4.01 1.64
N VAL A 125 9.41 4.07 2.09
CA VAL A 125 8.62 5.31 2.09
C VAL A 125 9.29 6.42 2.90
N ARG A 126 9.82 6.10 4.09
CA ARG A 126 10.52 7.09 4.93
C ARG A 126 11.76 7.64 4.23
N LYS A 127 12.54 6.76 3.58
CA LYS A 127 13.72 7.16 2.83
C LYS A 127 13.36 8.03 1.63
N ALA A 128 12.31 7.67 0.88
CA ALA A 128 11.78 8.46 -0.23
C ALA A 128 11.40 9.89 0.21
N LYS A 129 10.65 10.03 1.31
CA LYS A 129 10.25 11.32 1.87
C LYS A 129 11.42 12.23 2.25
N ILE A 130 12.52 11.66 2.77
CA ILE A 130 13.73 12.41 3.10
C ILE A 130 14.40 12.93 1.82
N LEU A 131 14.42 12.11 0.77
CA LEU A 131 15.08 12.43 -0.49
C LEU A 131 14.26 13.34 -1.39
N GLU A 132 12.95 13.47 -1.18
CA GLU A 132 12.04 14.14 -2.12
C GLU A 132 12.45 15.59 -2.46
N SER A 133 12.98 16.34 -1.48
CA SER A 133 13.47 17.71 -1.63
C SER A 133 14.96 17.81 -2.01
N ILE A 134 15.69 16.71 -1.99
CA ILE A 134 17.15 16.65 -2.19
C ILE A 134 17.45 16.06 -3.57
N ASN A 135 16.89 14.88 -3.84
CA ASN A 135 17.07 14.10 -5.05
C ASN A 135 15.75 13.40 -5.42
N THR A 136 14.95 14.07 -6.25
CA THR A 136 13.62 13.58 -6.65
C THR A 136 13.71 12.26 -7.45
N SER A 137 14.78 12.03 -8.21
CA SER A 137 14.95 10.77 -8.95
C SER A 137 15.16 9.60 -8.00
N GLU A 138 16.05 9.75 -7.02
CA GLU A 138 16.30 8.70 -6.02
C GLU A 138 15.07 8.51 -5.10
N ALA A 139 14.35 9.59 -4.79
CA ALA A 139 13.08 9.50 -4.08
C ALA A 139 12.05 8.66 -4.84
N LEU A 140 11.96 8.83 -6.17
CA LEU A 140 11.09 8.01 -7.02
C LEU A 140 11.45 6.52 -6.91
N ASP A 141 12.73 6.17 -6.99
CA ASP A 141 13.19 4.78 -6.88
C ASP A 141 12.76 4.16 -5.54
N PHE A 142 12.86 4.90 -4.44
CA PHE A 142 12.41 4.42 -3.13
C PHE A 142 10.88 4.33 -3.00
N TYR A 143 10.12 5.23 -3.63
CA TYR A 143 8.66 5.12 -3.67
C TYR A 143 8.21 3.90 -4.49
N GLN A 144 8.87 3.60 -5.61
CA GLN A 144 8.61 2.39 -6.39
C GLN A 144 9.00 1.12 -5.63
N GLN A 145 10.15 1.12 -4.96
CA GLN A 145 10.56 0.00 -4.10
C GLN A 145 9.56 -0.25 -2.97
N ALA A 146 9.05 0.81 -2.33
CA ALA A 146 8.00 0.69 -1.34
C ALA A 146 6.74 0.06 -1.92
N TYR A 147 6.33 0.49 -3.11
CA TYR A 147 5.14 -0.02 -3.79
C TYR A 147 5.28 -1.51 -4.12
N ASN A 148 6.44 -1.94 -4.62
CA ASN A 148 6.71 -3.35 -4.88
C ASN A 148 6.63 -4.19 -3.59
N LYS A 149 7.18 -3.69 -2.47
CA LYS A 149 7.12 -4.37 -1.17
C LYS A 149 5.71 -4.42 -0.59
N TYR A 150 4.95 -3.34 -0.74
CA TYR A 150 3.55 -3.30 -0.34
C TYR A 150 2.69 -4.24 -1.19
N SER A 151 2.93 -4.32 -2.50
CA SER A 151 2.22 -5.25 -3.39
C SER A 151 2.52 -6.71 -3.03
N GLU A 152 3.77 -7.04 -2.70
CA GLU A 152 4.11 -8.38 -2.19
C GLU A 152 3.42 -8.68 -0.86
N LEU A 153 3.31 -7.67 0.02
CA LEU A 153 2.63 -7.79 1.32
C LEU A 153 1.12 -8.00 1.15
N GLU A 154 0.49 -7.24 0.25
CA GLU A 154 -0.94 -7.35 -0.08
C GLU A 154 -1.24 -8.74 -0.64
N LEU A 155 -0.44 -9.23 -1.60
CA LEU A 155 -0.57 -10.59 -2.12
C LEU A 155 -0.42 -11.66 -1.01
N LEU A 156 0.52 -11.47 -0.09
CA LEU A 156 0.68 -12.37 1.06
C LEU A 156 -0.56 -12.36 1.97
N MET A 157 -1.16 -11.19 2.19
CA MET A 157 -2.38 -11.06 2.98
C MET A 157 -3.57 -11.74 2.29
N ASP A 158 -3.76 -11.51 0.99
CA ASP A 158 -4.88 -12.05 0.22
C ASP A 158 -4.81 -13.57 0.12
N THR A 159 -3.62 -14.11 -0.16
CA THR A 159 -3.39 -15.57 -0.22
C THR A 159 -3.61 -16.26 1.13
N THR A 160 -3.48 -15.54 2.24
CA THR A 160 -3.66 -16.07 3.60
C THR A 160 -5.04 -15.75 4.19
N ALA A 161 -5.86 -14.93 3.51
CA ALA A 161 -7.17 -14.51 4.01
C ALA A 161 -8.11 -15.69 4.41
N PRO A 162 -8.18 -16.80 3.64
CA PRO A 162 -8.97 -17.96 4.04
C PRO A 162 -8.49 -18.61 5.35
N ASP A 163 -7.17 -18.76 5.51
CA ASP A 163 -6.55 -19.35 6.70
C ASP A 163 -6.74 -18.47 7.94
N VAL A 164 -6.68 -17.15 7.76
CA VAL A 164 -6.98 -16.17 8.82
C VAL A 164 -8.44 -16.29 9.26
N HIS A 165 -9.37 -16.45 8.32
CA HIS A 165 -10.79 -16.64 8.64
C HIS A 165 -11.01 -17.92 9.44
N TRP A 166 -10.42 -19.04 8.98
CA TRP A 166 -10.45 -20.31 9.70
C TRP A 166 -9.86 -20.19 11.10
N ALA A 167 -8.67 -19.59 11.23
CA ALA A 167 -8.01 -19.39 12.50
C ALA A 167 -8.88 -18.57 13.46
N ARG A 168 -9.50 -17.47 12.98
CA ARG A 168 -10.41 -16.64 13.79
C ARG A 168 -11.57 -17.46 14.35
N VAL A 169 -12.24 -18.27 13.51
CA VAL A 169 -13.35 -19.12 13.95
C VAL A 169 -12.87 -20.15 14.97
N HIS A 170 -11.79 -20.87 14.65
CA HIS A 170 -11.24 -21.90 15.52
C HIS A 170 -10.81 -21.35 16.90
N PHE A 171 -10.10 -20.21 16.93
CA PHE A 171 -9.69 -19.57 18.19
C PHE A 171 -10.89 -19.06 18.99
N THR A 172 -11.91 -18.50 18.33
CA THR A 172 -13.12 -18.02 19.00
C THR A 172 -13.88 -19.18 19.66
N VAL A 173 -14.07 -20.28 18.92
CA VAL A 173 -14.73 -21.50 19.42
C VAL A 173 -13.93 -22.11 20.57
N ARG A 174 -12.60 -22.25 20.42
CA ARG A 174 -11.74 -22.80 21.47
C ARG A 174 -11.79 -21.96 22.75
N ARG A 175 -11.79 -20.63 22.63
CA ARG A 175 -11.90 -19.72 23.78
C ARG A 175 -13.25 -19.84 24.48
N ALA A 176 -14.34 -19.95 23.71
CA ALA A 176 -15.68 -20.17 24.26
C ALA A 176 -15.77 -21.50 25.02
N LEU A 177 -15.23 -22.58 24.45
CA LEU A 177 -15.15 -23.89 25.10
C LEU A 177 -14.34 -23.85 26.40
N GLN A 178 -13.19 -23.15 26.40
CA GLN A 178 -12.38 -22.99 27.61
C GLN A 178 -13.15 -22.27 28.72
N VAL A 179 -13.85 -21.17 28.41
CA VAL A 179 -14.67 -20.45 29.40
C VAL A 179 -15.79 -21.34 29.93
N LEU A 180 -16.45 -22.09 29.04
CA LEU A 180 -17.52 -23.02 29.43
C LEU A 180 -17.00 -24.14 30.34
N LEU A 181 -15.84 -24.72 30.03
CA LEU A 181 -15.18 -25.72 30.88
C LEU A 181 -14.80 -25.16 32.25
N TRP A 182 -14.32 -23.92 32.30
CA TRP A 182 -14.01 -23.24 33.58
C TRP A 182 -15.27 -23.05 34.43
N ILE A 183 -16.39 -22.62 33.83
CA ILE A 183 -17.67 -22.47 34.53
C ILE A 183 -18.17 -23.82 35.05
N LEU A 184 -18.15 -24.86 34.21
CA LEU A 184 -18.56 -26.21 34.63
C LEU A 184 -17.69 -26.75 35.78
N SER A 185 -16.38 -26.52 35.73
CA SER A 185 -15.48 -26.91 36.80
C SER A 185 -15.79 -26.21 38.12
N ALA A 186 -16.12 -24.91 38.07
CA ALA A 186 -16.50 -24.14 39.26
C ALA A 186 -17.83 -24.64 39.86
N VAL A 187 -18.82 -24.91 39.02
CA VAL A 187 -20.13 -25.47 39.43
C VAL A 187 -19.96 -26.85 40.05
N ALA A 188 -19.20 -27.74 39.40
CA ALA A 188 -18.94 -29.08 39.92
C ALA A 188 -18.24 -29.04 41.29
N SER A 189 -17.24 -28.17 41.45
CA SER A 189 -16.57 -27.95 42.73
C SER A 189 -17.55 -27.49 43.82
N GLY A 190 -18.42 -26.53 43.51
CA GLY A 190 -19.44 -26.03 44.45
C GLY A 190 -20.43 -27.12 44.88
N ILE A 191 -20.91 -27.95 43.94
CA ILE A 191 -21.80 -29.09 44.24
C ILE A 191 -21.10 -30.08 45.17
N ILE A 192 -19.85 -30.44 44.87
CA ILE A 192 -19.06 -31.37 45.71
C ILE A 192 -18.90 -30.80 47.12
N SER A 193 -18.61 -29.50 47.25
CA SER A 193 -18.50 -28.85 48.57
C SER A 193 -19.81 -28.90 49.37
N ILE A 194 -20.96 -28.69 48.73
CA ILE A 194 -22.28 -28.77 49.39
C ILE A 194 -22.54 -30.22 49.85
N VAL A 195 -22.35 -31.20 48.96
CA VAL A 195 -22.58 -32.62 49.29
C VAL A 195 -21.66 -33.09 50.42
N LEU A 196 -20.40 -32.66 50.43
CA LEU A 196 -19.48 -32.97 51.53
C LEU A 196 -19.90 -32.31 52.84
N ALA A 197 -20.39 -31.06 52.79
CA ALA A 197 -20.89 -30.38 53.99
C ALA A 197 -22.13 -31.05 54.59
N ASP A 198 -22.97 -31.69 53.77
CA ASP A 198 -24.13 -32.45 54.24
C ASP A 198 -23.76 -33.86 54.79
N LEU A 199 -22.54 -34.34 54.53
CA LEU A 199 -22.02 -35.65 54.97
C LEU A 199 -21.24 -35.60 56.29
N PHE A 200 -20.88 -34.41 56.79
CA PHE A 200 -20.14 -34.18 58.04
C PHE A 200 -20.98 -33.37 59.03
#